data_AF-A0A2B7YNL2-F1
#
_entry.id   AF-A0A2B7YNL2-F1
#
_cell.length_a   1.000
_cell.length_b   1.000
_cell.length_c   1.000
_cell.angle_alpha   90.00
_cell.angle_beta   90.00
_cell.angle_gamma   90.00
#
_symmetry.space_group_name_H-M   'P 1'
#
loop_
_entity.id
_entity.type
_entity.pdbx_description
1 polymer ?
#
loop_
_entity_poly.entity_id
_entity_poly.type
_entity_poly.pdbx_seq_one_letter_code
_entity_poly.pdbx_strand_id
1 'polypeptide(L)'
;MEIEIKEKIDTLEINKSCKKELRKSSIMAISIIIFVNSFFIYNNPDMFFIFPLFTTPFALIFYSSMCRTYKYERLFINMKEVSFSSSYFKKNFELTYKNLFLVENIKEIEIVEYHKFLLRKIFFKDIFEEKPSYVINFTFSDDKILNFACGLEKNDAKRIVRRIEAFLEKQKIYF
;
A
#
# COMPACT_ATOMS: atom_id res chain seq x y z
N MET A 1 -8.16 3.34 -9.57
CA MET A 1 -7.62 2.12 -8.93
C MET A 1 -8.24 0.91 -9.61
N GLU A 2 -7.42 -0.05 -9.98
CA GLU A 2 -7.81 -1.28 -10.67
C GLU A 2 -7.53 -2.46 -9.74
N ILE A 3 -8.53 -3.34 -9.57
CA ILE A 3 -8.42 -4.56 -8.78
C ILE A 3 -8.73 -5.74 -9.70
N GLU A 4 -7.77 -6.64 -9.82
CA GLU A 4 -7.89 -7.85 -10.62
C GLU A 4 -7.88 -9.06 -9.67
N ILE A 5 -8.94 -9.88 -9.72
CA ILE A 5 -9.07 -11.10 -8.92
C ILE A 5 -8.98 -12.30 -9.87
N LYS A 6 -8.02 -13.18 -9.64
CA LYS A 6 -7.82 -14.43 -10.37
C LYS A 6 -7.92 -15.58 -9.40
N GLU A 7 -9.00 -16.34 -9.51
CA GLU A 7 -9.23 -17.55 -8.71
C GLU A 7 -8.98 -18.77 -9.62
N LYS A 8 -8.12 -19.68 -9.16
CA LYS A 8 -7.96 -21.05 -9.69
C LYS A 8 -8.38 -22.03 -8.59
N ILE A 9 -8.38 -23.32 -8.91
CA ILE A 9 -8.81 -24.39 -7.99
C ILE A 9 -8.08 -24.29 -6.65
N ASP A 10 -6.75 -24.14 -6.65
CA ASP A 10 -5.93 -24.18 -5.42
C ASP A 10 -5.31 -22.83 -5.04
N THR A 11 -5.59 -21.77 -5.80
CA THR A 11 -4.92 -20.46 -5.62
C THR A 11 -5.85 -19.29 -5.86
N LEU A 12 -5.76 -18.27 -5.01
CA LEU A 12 -6.40 -16.97 -5.18
C LEU A 12 -5.33 -15.88 -5.30
N GLU A 13 -5.34 -15.15 -6.41
CA GLU A 13 -4.47 -13.99 -6.64
C GLU A 13 -5.30 -12.72 -6.75
N ILE A 14 -5.00 -11.72 -5.94
CA ILE A 14 -5.64 -10.40 -5.98
C ILE A 14 -4.56 -9.35 -6.21
N ASN A 15 -4.64 -8.67 -7.35
CA ASN A 15 -3.73 -7.60 -7.72
C ASN A 15 -4.44 -6.25 -7.58
N LYS A 16 -3.79 -5.30 -6.91
CA LYS A 16 -4.15 -3.88 -6.90
C LYS A 16 -3.13 -3.08 -7.70
N SER A 17 -3.65 -2.24 -8.59
CA SER A 17 -2.88 -1.34 -9.46
C SER A 17 -3.49 0.06 -9.45
N CYS A 18 -2.67 1.07 -9.17
CA CYS A 18 -3.07 2.48 -9.25
C CYS A 18 -2.15 3.22 -10.23
N LYS A 19 -1.90 2.65 -11.42
CA LYS A 19 -0.87 3.13 -12.36
C LYS A 19 -0.98 4.63 -12.68
N LYS A 20 -2.20 5.12 -12.95
CA LYS A 20 -2.44 6.51 -13.33
C LYS A 20 -2.23 7.46 -12.14
N GLU A 21 -2.81 7.11 -10.99
CA GLU A 21 -2.73 7.89 -9.75
C GLU A 21 -1.31 7.91 -9.19
N LEU A 22 -0.61 6.77 -9.23
CA LEU A 22 0.80 6.67 -8.84
C LEU A 22 1.64 7.58 -9.73
N ARG A 23 1.49 7.53 -11.05
CA ARG A 23 2.25 8.41 -11.95
C ARG A 23 2.02 9.89 -11.62
N LYS A 24 0.77 10.30 -11.40
CA LYS A 24 0.43 11.67 -11.03
C LYS A 24 1.06 12.08 -9.68
N SER A 25 0.93 11.22 -8.67
CA SER A 25 1.48 11.45 -7.33
C SER A 25 3.01 11.48 -7.33
N SER A 26 3.65 10.59 -8.09
CA SER A 26 5.11 10.54 -8.24
C SER A 26 5.64 11.80 -8.90
N ILE A 27 5.02 12.27 -9.99
CA ILE A 27 5.41 13.53 -10.65
C ILE A 27 5.28 14.69 -9.66
N MET A 28 4.16 14.80 -8.96
CA MET A 28 3.94 15.87 -7.98
C MET A 28 4.99 15.84 -6.86
N ALA A 29 5.25 14.67 -6.28
CA ALA A 29 6.23 14.51 -5.20
C ALA A 29 7.65 14.89 -5.67
N ILE A 30 8.05 14.41 -6.85
CA ILE A 30 9.37 14.72 -7.44
C ILE A 30 9.48 16.22 -7.74
N SER A 31 8.43 16.85 -8.30
CA SER A 31 8.42 18.29 -8.56
C SER A 31 8.59 19.11 -7.28
N ILE A 32 7.91 18.74 -6.20
CA ILE A 32 8.06 19.40 -4.89
C ILE A 32 9.47 19.21 -4.33
N ILE A 33 10.01 17.98 -4.39
CA ILE A 33 11.38 17.68 -3.93
C ILE A 33 12.40 18.53 -4.69
N ILE A 34 12.29 18.62 -6.02
CA ILE A 34 13.19 19.43 -6.84
C ILE A 34 13.04 20.91 -6.47
N PHE A 35 11.81 21.42 -6.41
CA PHE A 35 11.55 22.82 -6.06
C PHE A 35 12.17 23.22 -4.71
N VAL A 36 11.95 22.40 -3.68
CA VAL A 36 12.52 22.62 -2.35
C VAL A 36 14.05 22.60 -2.40
N ASN A 37 14.65 21.59 -3.03
CA ASN A 37 16.11 21.52 -3.14
C ASN A 37 16.70 22.71 -3.90
N SER A 38 16.09 23.11 -5.03
CA SER A 38 16.51 24.28 -5.80
C SER A 38 16.42 25.58 -5.01
N PHE A 39 15.35 25.77 -4.23
CA PHE A 39 15.20 26.94 -3.36
C PHE A 39 16.30 27.02 -2.29
N PHE A 40 16.64 25.91 -1.65
CA PHE A 40 17.71 25.88 -0.64
C PHE A 40 19.09 26.12 -1.25
N ILE A 41 19.37 25.51 -2.40
CA ILE A 41 20.63 25.69 -3.15
C ILE A 41 20.78 27.15 -3.60
N TYR A 42 19.70 27.77 -4.09
CA TYR A 42 19.73 29.17 -4.51
C TYR A 42 20.13 30.12 -3.38
N ASN A 43 19.63 29.87 -2.16
CA ASN A 43 19.97 30.67 -0.98
C ASN A 43 21.36 30.35 -0.41
N ASN A 44 21.90 29.15 -0.63
CA ASN A 44 23.18 28.69 -0.09
C ASN A 44 23.93 27.84 -1.13
N PRO A 45 24.52 28.47 -2.17
CA PRO A 45 25.13 27.75 -3.30
C PRO A 45 26.30 26.86 -2.89
N ASP A 46 27.04 27.24 -1.84
CA ASP A 46 28.18 26.45 -1.32
C ASP A 46 27.76 25.05 -0.82
N MET A 47 26.47 24.87 -0.48
CA MET A 47 25.92 23.61 0.00
C MET A 47 25.42 22.69 -1.12
N PHE A 48 25.63 23.04 -2.40
CA PHE A 48 25.10 22.32 -3.57
C PHE A 48 25.33 20.80 -3.54
N PHE A 49 26.52 20.36 -3.12
CA PHE A 49 26.87 18.94 -3.06
C PHE A 49 26.41 18.25 -1.77
N ILE A 50 26.41 18.96 -0.65
CA ILE A 50 26.13 18.39 0.69
C ILE A 50 24.62 18.27 0.90
N PHE A 51 23.86 19.25 0.42
CA PHE A 51 22.43 19.35 0.68
C PHE A 51 21.64 18.15 0.11
N PRO A 52 21.81 17.72 -1.16
CA PRO A 52 21.11 16.56 -1.69
C PRO A 52 21.43 15.27 -0.94
N LEU A 53 22.67 15.08 -0.49
CA LEU A 53 23.07 13.89 0.28
C LEU A 53 22.32 13.82 1.62
N PHE A 54 22.18 14.95 2.31
CA PHE A 54 21.46 15.03 3.57
C PHE A 54 19.93 14.97 3.40
N THR A 55 19.38 15.55 2.34
CA THR A 55 17.93 15.60 2.13
C THR A 55 17.37 14.35 1.46
N THR A 56 18.20 13.50 0.86
CA THR A 56 17.76 12.27 0.16
C THR A 56 16.90 11.35 1.04
N PRO A 57 17.26 11.01 2.29
CA PRO A 57 16.40 10.20 3.16
C PRO A 57 15.03 10.83 3.41
N PHE A 58 14.97 12.15 3.63
CA PHE A 58 13.72 12.88 3.82
C PHE A 58 12.89 12.92 2.55
N ALA A 59 13.52 13.12 1.39
CA ALA A 59 12.87 13.06 0.09
C ALA A 59 12.25 11.68 -0.16
N LEU A 60 12.96 10.60 0.21
CA LEU A 60 12.44 9.24 0.12
C LEU A 60 11.24 9.02 1.04
N ILE A 61 11.29 9.48 2.29
CA ILE A 61 10.17 9.39 3.25
C ILE A 61 8.96 10.17 2.73
N PHE A 62 9.19 11.40 2.27
CA PHE A 62 8.15 12.25 1.70
C PHE A 62 7.49 11.61 0.47
N TYR A 63 8.30 11.16 -0.49
CA TYR A 63 7.81 10.44 -1.66
C TYR A 63 7.02 9.19 -1.26
N SER A 64 7.54 8.40 -0.32
CA SER A 64 6.91 7.18 0.13
C SER A 64 5.55 7.44 0.79
N SER A 65 5.46 8.51 1.58
CA SER A 65 4.21 8.96 2.21
C SER A 65 3.18 9.40 1.16
N MET A 66 3.58 10.26 0.22
CA MET A 66 2.70 10.77 -0.85
C MET A 66 2.15 9.62 -1.72
N CYS A 67 3.01 8.65 -2.05
CA CYS A 67 2.67 7.56 -2.97
C CYS A 67 2.14 6.30 -2.28
N ARG A 68 2.06 6.27 -0.94
CA ARG A 68 1.79 5.04 -0.15
C ARG A 68 0.57 4.26 -0.61
N THR A 69 -0.54 4.94 -0.84
CA THR A 69 -1.81 4.31 -1.24
C THR A 69 -1.81 3.76 -2.66
N TYR A 70 -0.87 4.22 -3.50
CA TYR A 70 -0.88 3.94 -4.94
C TYR A 70 0.12 2.85 -5.36
N LYS A 71 0.73 2.17 -4.40
CA LYS A 71 1.59 1.01 -4.66
C LYS A 71 0.84 -0.07 -5.44
N TYR A 72 1.59 -0.76 -6.31
CA TYR A 72 1.18 -2.07 -6.79
C TYR A 72 1.28 -3.05 -5.64
N GLU A 73 0.21 -3.78 -5.39
CA GLU A 73 0.13 -4.76 -4.31
C GLU A 73 -0.46 -6.06 -4.87
N ARG A 74 0.11 -7.20 -4.48
CA ARG A 74 -0.44 -8.52 -4.79
C ARG A 74 -0.59 -9.26 -3.49
N LEU A 75 -1.77 -9.81 -3.31
CA LEU A 75 -2.05 -10.84 -2.34
C LEU A 75 -2.20 -12.14 -3.11
N PHE A 76 -1.43 -13.15 -2.75
CA PHE A 76 -1.55 -14.48 -3.33
C PHE A 76 -1.68 -15.49 -2.21
N ILE A 77 -2.79 -16.23 -2.24
CA ILE A 77 -3.16 -17.24 -1.26
C ILE A 77 -3.16 -18.59 -1.98
N ASN A 78 -2.44 -19.55 -1.44
CA ASN A 78 -2.56 -20.96 -1.84
C ASN A 78 -3.01 -21.79 -0.63
N MET A 79 -2.94 -23.12 -0.72
CA MET A 79 -3.34 -24.02 0.36
C MET A 79 -2.49 -23.94 1.63
N LYS A 80 -1.26 -23.42 1.54
CA LYS A 80 -0.27 -23.44 2.62
C LYS A 80 0.05 -22.04 3.13
N GLU A 81 0.17 -21.08 2.22
CA GLU A 81 0.77 -19.79 2.45
C GLU A 81 -0.08 -18.64 1.87
N VAL A 82 -0.10 -17.54 2.63
CA VAL A 82 -0.44 -16.20 2.17
C VAL A 82 0.87 -15.48 1.88
N SER A 83 1.00 -15.02 0.63
CA SER A 83 2.12 -14.20 0.19
C SER A 83 1.65 -12.80 -0.18
N PHE A 84 2.41 -11.81 0.28
CA PHE A 84 2.15 -10.41 -0.03
C PHE A 84 3.41 -9.74 -0.55
N SER A 85 3.24 -9.03 -1.67
CA SER A 85 4.28 -8.19 -2.23
C SER A 85 3.72 -6.81 -2.58
N SER A 86 4.53 -5.79 -2.36
CA SER A 86 4.20 -4.40 -2.71
C SER A 86 5.38 -3.69 -3.36
N SER A 87 5.12 -2.88 -4.38
CA SER A 87 6.16 -2.10 -5.05
C SER A 87 5.59 -0.85 -5.73
N TYR A 88 6.43 0.17 -5.90
CA TYR A 88 6.11 1.32 -6.74
C TYR A 88 6.33 1.01 -8.25
N PHE A 89 6.99 -0.10 -8.57
CA PHE A 89 7.32 -0.47 -9.95
C PHE A 89 6.80 -1.87 -10.29
N LYS A 90 5.91 -1.97 -11.28
CA LYS A 90 5.36 -3.26 -11.74
C LYS A 90 6.42 -4.24 -12.23
N LYS A 91 7.48 -3.77 -12.91
CA LYS A 91 8.55 -4.66 -13.45
C LYS A 91 9.38 -5.32 -12.35
N ASN A 92 9.65 -4.60 -11.26
CA ASN A 92 10.45 -5.13 -10.14
C ASN A 92 9.58 -5.89 -9.13
N PHE A 93 8.27 -5.96 -9.38
CA PHE A 93 7.29 -6.53 -8.47
C PHE A 93 7.56 -8.00 -8.15
N GLU A 94 7.94 -8.78 -9.17
CA GLU A 94 8.21 -10.22 -9.03
C GLU A 94 9.51 -10.50 -8.28
N LEU A 95 10.43 -9.52 -8.26
CA LEU A 95 11.72 -9.57 -7.58
C LEU A 95 11.68 -8.97 -6.17
N THR A 96 10.55 -8.37 -5.76
CA THR A 96 10.43 -7.71 -4.44
C THR A 96 10.29 -8.72 -3.30
N TYR A 97 10.71 -8.31 -2.11
CA TYR A 97 10.50 -9.05 -0.85
C TYR A 97 9.03 -9.46 -0.70
N LYS A 98 8.81 -10.75 -0.43
CA LYS A 98 7.50 -11.33 -0.19
C LYS A 98 7.37 -11.61 1.30
N ASN A 99 6.39 -11.00 1.94
CA ASN A 99 5.98 -11.47 3.26
C ASN A 99 5.22 -12.78 3.06
N LEU A 100 5.68 -13.84 3.71
CA LEU A 100 5.08 -15.16 3.65
C LEU A 100 4.54 -15.50 5.03
N PHE A 101 3.28 -15.94 5.08
CA PHE A 101 2.59 -16.37 6.29
C PHE A 101 1.89 -17.68 6.00
N LEU A 102 1.72 -18.53 7.00
CA LEU A 102 0.95 -19.76 6.86
C LEU A 102 -0.56 -19.43 6.91
N VAL A 103 -1.35 -20.08 6.06
CA VAL A 103 -2.80 -19.82 5.98
C VAL A 103 -3.51 -20.31 7.24
N GLU A 104 -3.05 -21.42 7.83
CA GLU A 104 -3.54 -21.94 9.12
C GLU A 104 -3.36 -20.95 10.28
N ASN A 105 -2.45 -19.98 10.13
CA ASN A 105 -2.20 -18.97 11.14
C ASN A 105 -3.09 -17.74 10.98
N ILE A 106 -3.93 -17.64 9.94
CA ILE A 106 -4.88 -16.52 9.83
C ILE A 106 -5.88 -16.66 10.99
N LYS A 107 -6.02 -15.59 11.79
CA LYS A 107 -6.97 -15.52 12.90
C LYS A 107 -8.18 -14.68 12.55
N GLU A 108 -7.96 -13.60 11.82
CA GLU A 108 -9.00 -12.63 11.50
C GLU A 108 -8.66 -11.86 10.22
N ILE A 109 -9.69 -11.57 9.43
CA ILE A 109 -9.63 -10.74 8.23
C ILE A 109 -10.67 -9.62 8.38
N GLU A 110 -10.21 -8.39 8.49
CA GLU A 110 -11.08 -7.24 8.74
C GLU A 110 -10.92 -6.13 7.71
N ILE A 111 -11.96 -5.29 7.60
CA ILE A 111 -11.91 -4.05 6.84
C ILE A 111 -11.75 -2.90 7.83
N VAL A 112 -10.57 -2.31 7.84
CA VAL A 112 -10.23 -1.22 8.77
C VAL A 112 -10.24 0.12 8.03
N GLU A 113 -10.75 1.16 8.68
CA GLU A 113 -10.65 2.52 8.16
C GLU A 113 -9.19 2.96 8.13
N TYR A 114 -8.71 3.26 6.93
CA TYR A 114 -7.39 3.79 6.67
C TYR A 114 -7.47 5.30 6.54
N HIS A 115 -6.99 6.01 7.57
CA HIS A 115 -6.80 7.45 7.47
C HIS A 115 -5.45 7.73 6.82
N LYS A 116 -5.50 8.35 5.64
CA LYS A 116 -4.34 8.62 4.78
C LYS A 116 -3.26 9.47 5.45
N PHE A 117 -3.61 10.23 6.50
CA PHE A 117 -2.71 11.07 7.27
C PHE A 117 -3.16 11.18 8.73
N LEU A 118 -2.41 10.56 9.66
CA LEU A 118 -2.60 10.74 11.10
C LEU A 118 -2.33 12.20 11.52
N LEU A 119 -1.35 12.86 10.90
CA LEU A 119 -0.99 14.26 11.14
C LEU A 119 -2.03 15.27 10.60
N ARG A 120 -2.78 14.94 9.55
CA ARG A 120 -3.73 15.88 8.94
C ARG A 120 -4.97 16.09 9.81
N LYS A 121 -5.38 15.10 10.60
CA LYS A 121 -6.44 15.25 11.62
C LYS A 121 -6.05 16.27 12.70
N ILE A 122 -4.75 16.46 12.92
CA ILE A 122 -4.19 17.45 13.85
C ILE A 122 -4.09 18.84 13.19
N PHE A 123 -3.69 18.93 11.91
CA PHE A 123 -3.40 20.22 11.26
C PHE A 123 -4.49 20.80 10.33
N PHE A 124 -5.38 20.00 9.74
CA PHE A 124 -6.28 20.43 8.65
C PHE A 124 -7.68 19.81 8.77
N LYS A 125 -8.27 19.94 9.96
CA LYS A 125 -9.51 19.24 10.36
C LYS A 125 -10.72 19.49 9.45
N ASP A 126 -10.79 20.64 8.76
CA ASP A 126 -12.05 21.13 8.17
C ASP A 126 -11.96 21.58 6.69
N ILE A 127 -10.85 21.36 5.97
CA ILE A 127 -10.67 21.92 4.61
C ILE A 127 -11.02 20.91 3.49
N PHE A 128 -11.04 19.60 3.77
CA PHE A 128 -11.29 18.57 2.77
C PHE A 128 -12.19 17.46 3.33
N GLU A 129 -13.43 17.36 2.82
CA GLU A 129 -14.29 16.19 2.98
C GLU A 129 -13.67 14.99 2.25
N GLU A 130 -12.69 14.33 2.86
CA GLU A 130 -12.17 13.09 2.32
C GLU A 130 -13.09 11.93 2.68
N LYS A 131 -13.62 11.25 1.65
CA LYS A 131 -14.28 9.96 1.82
C LYS A 131 -13.33 9.01 2.57
N PRO A 132 -13.80 8.29 3.60
CA PRO A 132 -12.96 7.32 4.30
C PRO A 132 -12.45 6.28 3.31
N SER A 133 -11.15 6.03 3.37
CA SER A 133 -10.52 4.96 2.60
C SER A 133 -10.30 3.75 3.51
N TYR A 134 -10.26 2.56 2.94
CA TYR A 134 -10.21 1.31 3.71
C TYR A 134 -8.95 0.52 3.37
N VAL A 135 -8.59 -0.40 4.26
CA VAL A 135 -7.53 -1.40 4.09
C VAL A 135 -8.06 -2.74 4.56
N ILE A 136 -7.58 -3.82 3.95
CA ILE A 136 -7.87 -5.18 4.39
C ILE A 136 -6.75 -5.61 5.34
N ASN A 137 -7.12 -5.88 6.58
CA ASN A 137 -6.21 -6.23 7.64
C ASN A 137 -6.28 -7.73 7.91
N PHE A 138 -5.14 -8.40 7.86
CA PHE A 138 -4.98 -9.79 8.29
C PHE A 138 -4.26 -9.80 9.63
N THR A 139 -4.87 -10.44 10.61
CA THR A 139 -4.25 -10.74 11.90
C THR A 139 -3.90 -12.21 11.92
N PHE A 140 -2.64 -12.53 12.20
CA PHE A 140 -2.17 -13.90 12.34
C PHE A 140 -2.05 -14.31 13.82
N SER A 141 -1.97 -15.61 14.10
CA SER A 141 -1.86 -16.20 15.44
C SER A 141 -0.64 -15.70 16.24
N ASP A 142 0.44 -15.32 15.57
CA ASP A 142 1.63 -14.70 16.19
C ASP A 142 1.49 -13.17 16.43
N ASP A 143 0.26 -12.64 16.39
CA ASP A 143 -0.06 -11.20 16.42
C ASP A 143 0.61 -10.38 15.29
N LYS A 144 1.10 -11.06 14.25
CA LYS A 144 1.60 -10.40 13.04
C LYS A 144 0.42 -9.80 12.28
N ILE A 145 0.65 -8.61 11.74
CA ILE A 145 -0.37 -7.84 11.02
C ILE A 145 0.08 -7.64 9.58
N LEU A 146 -0.80 -7.93 8.64
CA LEU A 146 -0.62 -7.64 7.22
C LEU A 146 -1.73 -6.74 6.71
N ASN A 147 -1.33 -5.61 6.14
CA ASN A 147 -2.24 -4.64 5.54
C ASN A 147 -2.18 -4.75 4.03
N PHE A 148 -3.27 -5.19 3.42
CA PHE A 148 -3.44 -5.30 1.98
C PHE A 148 -4.35 -4.19 1.44
N ALA A 149 -3.98 -3.63 0.29
CA ALA A 149 -4.83 -2.71 -0.45
C ALA A 149 -5.21 -1.44 0.31
N CYS A 150 -4.20 -0.66 0.73
CA CYS A 150 -4.46 0.65 1.32
C CYS A 150 -5.15 1.58 0.31
N GLY A 151 -6.22 2.26 0.74
CA GLY A 151 -6.92 3.24 -0.09
C GLY A 151 -8.14 2.69 -0.82
N LEU A 152 -8.66 1.54 -0.41
CA LEU A 152 -9.85 0.92 -1.00
C LEU A 152 -11.12 1.74 -0.75
N GLU A 153 -12.06 1.67 -1.69
CA GLU A 153 -13.44 2.02 -1.41
C GLU A 153 -14.11 0.92 -0.59
N LYS A 154 -15.11 1.28 0.23
CA LYS A 154 -15.79 0.33 1.15
C LYS A 154 -16.35 -0.90 0.42
N ASN A 155 -16.96 -0.69 -0.75
CA ASN A 155 -17.60 -1.75 -1.52
C ASN A 155 -16.57 -2.68 -2.15
N ASP A 156 -15.44 -2.15 -2.62
CA ASP A 156 -14.33 -2.95 -3.14
C ASP A 156 -13.68 -3.78 -2.03
N ALA A 157 -13.46 -3.19 -0.85
CA ALA A 157 -12.96 -3.91 0.31
C ALA A 157 -13.88 -5.07 0.70
N LYS A 158 -15.20 -4.83 0.80
CA LYS A 158 -16.20 -5.88 1.07
C LYS A 158 -16.19 -6.97 -0.01
N ARG A 159 -16.08 -6.59 -1.28
CA ARG A 159 -16.01 -7.54 -2.40
C ARG A 159 -14.78 -8.43 -2.31
N ILE A 160 -13.62 -7.87 -1.98
CA ILE A 160 -12.38 -8.63 -1.85
C ILE A 160 -12.44 -9.56 -0.64
N VAL A 161 -12.83 -9.08 0.54
CA VAL A 161 -12.92 -9.91 1.76
C VAL A 161 -13.85 -11.09 1.55
N ARG A 162 -15.05 -10.87 1.00
CA ARG A 162 -15.99 -11.96 0.65
C ARG A 162 -15.39 -13.01 -0.28
N ARG A 163 -14.50 -12.60 -1.20
CA ARG A 163 -13.84 -13.52 -2.13
C ARG A 163 -12.73 -14.31 -1.46
N ILE A 164 -12.01 -13.71 -0.52
CA ILE A 164 -11.00 -14.39 0.29
C ILE A 164 -11.67 -15.42 1.19
N GLU A 165 -12.68 -15.00 1.95
CA GLU A 165 -13.45 -15.89 2.84
C GLU A 165 -14.03 -17.07 2.06
N ALA A 166 -14.77 -16.82 0.98
CA ALA A 166 -15.34 -17.88 0.15
C ALA A 166 -14.29 -18.83 -0.45
N PHE A 167 -13.07 -18.35 -0.73
CA PHE A 167 -11.98 -19.22 -1.17
C PHE A 167 -11.46 -20.09 -0.02
N LEU A 168 -11.20 -19.50 1.15
CA LEU A 168 -10.71 -20.21 2.32
C LEU A 168 -11.69 -21.26 2.85
N GLU A 169 -12.99 -20.97 2.82
CA GLU A 169 -14.07 -21.90 3.17
C GLU A 169 -14.10 -23.12 2.25
N LYS A 170 -13.99 -22.92 0.92
CA LYS A 170 -13.94 -24.02 -0.07
C LYS A 170 -12.78 -24.97 0.19
N GLN A 171 -11.64 -24.43 0.64
CA GLN A 171 -10.44 -25.21 0.94
C GLN A 171 -10.50 -25.90 2.31
N LYS A 172 -11.56 -25.66 3.09
CA LYS A 172 -11.71 -26.14 4.48
C LYS A 172 -10.55 -25.71 5.39
N ILE A 173 -9.93 -24.57 5.09
CA ILE A 173 -8.83 -24.03 5.89
C ILE A 173 -9.38 -23.11 6.99
N TYR A 174 -10.62 -22.63 6.86
CA TYR A 174 -11.21 -21.64 7.75
C TYR A 174 -12.65 -22.01 8.11
N PHE A 175 -12.86 -22.43 9.37
CA PHE A 175 -14.10 -22.38 10.16
C PHE A 175 -13.81 -22.80 11.61
#